data_AF-A0A966T4E6-F1
#
_entry.id   AF-A0A966T4E6-F1
#
_cell.length_a   1.000
_cell.length_b   1.000
_cell.length_c   1.000
_cell.angle_alpha   90.00
_cell.angle_beta   90.00
_cell.angle_gamma   90.00
#
_symmetry.space_group_name_H-M   'P 1'
#
loop_
_entity.id
_entity.type
_entity.pdbx_description
1 polymer ?
#
loop_
_entity_poly.entity_id
_entity_poly.type
_entity_poly.pdbx_seq_one_letter_code
_entity_poly.pdbx_strand_id
1 'polypeptide(L)'
;MRGLGTLINTALVIAGSGLGVLVGDRIPERMRTTLLQVIGLVTIALGVSDAIETRNMVFPLVGMAVGALIGEALRIEDRIEAFGSFLQRRFDRGTHDGEKSFVKGFVTASALYCIGPLTVLGAIEDATGDTPQLYI
;
A
#
# COMPACT_ATOMS: atom_id res chain seq x y z
N MET A 1 18.01 8.86 13.97
CA MET A 1 17.02 9.64 14.74
C MET A 1 15.73 8.84 14.69
N ARG A 2 15.13 8.49 15.82
CA ARG A 2 13.89 7.69 15.83
C ARG A 2 12.77 8.46 15.12
N GLY A 3 12.05 7.81 14.22
CA GLY A 3 10.91 8.41 13.51
C GLY A 3 11.27 9.23 12.26
N LEU A 4 12.56 9.39 11.94
CA LEU A 4 12.98 10.19 10.78
C LEU A 4 12.67 9.47 9.46
N GLY A 5 12.82 8.15 9.42
CA GLY A 5 12.52 7.37 8.22
C GLY A 5 11.04 7.42 7.85
N THR A 6 10.16 7.35 8.86
CA THR A 6 8.70 7.44 8.68
C THR A 6 8.30 8.80 8.14
N LEU A 7 8.92 9.88 8.63
CA LEU A 7 8.68 11.24 8.11
C LEU A 7 9.13 11.37 6.65
N ILE A 8 10.31 10.84 6.31
CA ILE A 8 10.83 10.86 4.94
C ILE A 8 9.92 10.05 4.02
N ASN A 9 9.53 8.83 4.42
CA ASN A 9 8.64 7.98 3.65
C ASN A 9 7.28 8.67 3.39
N THR A 10 6.68 9.24 4.44
CA THR A 10 5.43 10.01 4.32
C THR A 10 5.59 11.19 3.34
N ALA A 11 6.69 11.93 3.43
CA ALA A 11 6.97 13.05 2.53
C ALA A 11 7.16 12.59 1.07
N LEU A 12 7.84 11.46 0.85
CA LEU A 12 8.04 10.88 -0.48
C LEU A 12 6.73 10.36 -1.09
N VAL A 13 5.88 9.70 -0.30
CA VAL A 13 4.55 9.28 -0.74
C VAL A 13 3.69 10.50 -1.11
N ILE A 14 3.69 11.56 -0.31
CA ILE A 14 2.97 12.81 -0.63
C ILE A 14 3.52 13.45 -1.91
N ALA A 15 4.84 13.61 -2.02
CA ALA A 15 5.47 14.24 -3.17
C ALA A 15 5.27 13.41 -4.45
N GLY A 16 5.47 12.10 -4.39
CA GLY A 16 5.29 11.18 -5.50
C GLY A 16 3.84 11.08 -5.95
N SER A 17 2.89 11.02 -5.01
CA SER A 17 1.45 11.04 -5.31
C SER A 17 1.04 12.37 -5.94
N GLY A 18 1.53 13.49 -5.41
CA GLY A 18 1.28 14.82 -5.98
C GLY A 18 1.83 14.96 -7.40
N LEU A 19 3.05 14.50 -7.65
CA LEU A 19 3.64 14.46 -8.99
C LEU A 19 2.84 13.53 -9.91
N GLY A 20 2.40 12.38 -9.39
CA GLY A 20 1.55 11.42 -10.08
C GLY A 20 0.20 12.02 -10.50
N VAL A 21 -0.41 12.87 -9.69
CA VAL A 21 -1.63 13.61 -10.08
C VAL A 21 -1.35 14.62 -11.20
N LEU A 22 -0.18 15.30 -11.17
CA LEU A 22 0.16 16.32 -12.17
C LEU A 22 0.58 15.75 -13.53
N VAL A 23 1.23 14.58 -13.55
CA VAL A 23 1.87 14.02 -14.76
C VAL A 23 1.34 12.63 -15.12
N GLY A 24 0.59 11.96 -14.23
CA GLY A 24 0.16 10.57 -14.40
C GLY A 24 -0.70 10.30 -15.63
N ASP A 25 -1.48 11.29 -16.07
CA ASP A 25 -2.29 11.20 -17.30
C ASP A 25 -1.43 11.16 -18.57
N ARG A 26 -0.16 11.58 -18.50
CA ARG A 26 0.81 11.49 -19.59
C ARG A 26 1.51 10.13 -19.65
N ILE A 27 1.35 9.29 -18.63
CA ILE A 27 2.01 7.98 -18.56
C ILE A 27 1.15 6.96 -19.31
N PRO A 28 1.69 6.28 -20.34
CA PRO A 28 0.94 5.25 -21.06
C PRO A 28 0.49 4.12 -20.14
N GLU A 29 -0.73 3.61 -20.34
CA GLU A 29 -1.32 2.55 -19.51
C GLU A 29 -0.46 1.28 -19.45
N ARG A 30 0.24 0.97 -20.55
CA ARG A 30 1.22 -0.13 -20.61
C ARG A 30 2.34 0.04 -19.60
N MET A 31 2.86 1.26 -19.46
CA MET A 31 3.94 1.55 -18.51
C MET A 31 3.42 1.47 -17.07
N ARG A 32 2.22 1.97 -16.79
CA ARG A 32 1.56 1.82 -15.47
C ARG A 32 1.42 0.34 -15.10
N THR A 33 0.95 -0.48 -16.05
CA THR A 33 0.81 -1.93 -15.87
C THR A 33 2.17 -2.59 -15.61
N THR A 34 3.20 -2.26 -16.40
CA THR A 34 4.56 -2.79 -16.21
C THR A 34 5.13 -2.41 -14.84
N LEU A 35 4.96 -1.17 -14.39
CA LEU A 35 5.41 -0.74 -13.07
C LEU A 35 4.72 -1.53 -11.95
N LEU A 36 3.40 -1.70 -12.04
CA LEU A 36 2.65 -2.52 -11.07
C LEU A 36 3.13 -3.98 -11.07
N GLN A 37 3.42 -4.56 -12.24
CA GLN A 37 3.96 -5.92 -12.35
C GLN A 37 5.34 -6.04 -11.73
N VAL A 38 6.23 -5.06 -11.97
CA VAL A 38 7.58 -5.03 -11.36
C VAL A 38 7.47 -4.93 -9.84
N ILE A 39 6.63 -4.03 -9.32
CA ILE A 39 6.39 -3.90 -7.87
C ILE A 39 5.85 -5.20 -7.29
N GLY A 40 4.88 -5.84 -7.97
CA GLY A 40 4.32 -7.13 -7.55
C GLY A 40 5.37 -8.24 -7.53
N LEU A 41 6.22 -8.31 -8.57
CA LEU A 41 7.28 -9.32 -8.67
C LEU A 41 8.31 -9.16 -7.56
N VAL A 42 8.74 -7.93 -7.27
CA VAL A 42 9.67 -7.64 -6.16
C VAL A 42 9.03 -8.01 -4.83
N THR A 43 7.76 -7.65 -4.61
CA THR A 43 7.03 -8.01 -3.38
C THR A 43 6.98 -9.53 -3.16
N ILE A 44 6.71 -10.31 -4.22
CA ILE A 44 6.74 -11.78 -4.15
C ILE A 44 8.14 -12.28 -3.82
N ALA A 45 9.18 -11.74 -4.46
CA ALA A 45 10.55 -12.14 -4.21
C ALA A 45 10.96 -11.89 -2.76
N LEU A 46 10.60 -10.73 -2.19
CA LEU A 46 10.83 -10.40 -0.78
C LEU A 46 10.07 -11.37 0.13
N GLY A 47 8.77 -11.59 -0.10
CA GLY A 47 7.98 -12.52 0.71
C GLY A 47 8.50 -13.95 0.69
N VAL A 48 9.00 -14.43 -0.46
CA VAL A 48 9.65 -15.74 -0.58
C VAL A 48 10.99 -15.76 0.17
N SER A 49 11.80 -14.72 0.05
CA SER A 49 13.07 -14.60 0.77
C SER A 49 12.86 -14.67 2.28
N ASP A 50 11.93 -13.87 2.80
CA ASP A 50 11.61 -13.80 4.24
C ASP A 50 11.02 -15.13 4.76
N ALA A 51 10.21 -15.80 3.94
CA ALA A 51 9.64 -17.11 4.28
C ALA A 51 10.71 -18.20 4.36
N ILE A 52 11.73 -18.16 3.50
CA ILE A 52 12.86 -19.11 3.52
C ILE A 52 13.78 -18.85 4.72
N GLU A 53 14.00 -17.59 5.09
CA GLU A 53 14.86 -17.21 6.21
C GLU A 53 14.22 -17.54 7.58
N THR A 54 12.88 -17.62 7.63
CA THR A 54 12.12 -17.95 8.83
C THR A 54 12.49 -19.32 9.40
N ARG A 55 12.90 -19.36 10.68
CA ARG A 55 13.21 -20.61 11.40
C ARG A 55 11.97 -21.43 11.77
N ASN A 56 10.79 -20.80 11.80
CA ASN A 56 9.54 -21.46 12.17
C ASN A 56 8.34 -20.88 11.42
N MET A 57 7.85 -21.62 10.43
CA MET A 57 6.74 -21.22 9.57
C MET A 57 5.38 -21.10 10.31
N VAL A 58 5.28 -21.63 11.54
CA VAL A 58 4.05 -21.54 12.34
C VAL A 58 3.72 -20.09 12.69
N PHE A 59 4.71 -19.23 12.95
CA PHE A 59 4.43 -17.83 13.31
C PHE A 59 3.82 -17.03 12.15
N PRO A 60 4.41 -17.02 10.92
CA PRO A 60 3.75 -16.40 9.77
C PRO A 60 2.37 -16.99 9.49
N LEU A 61 2.23 -18.32 9.56
CA LEU A 61 0.95 -19.00 9.31
C LEU A 61 -0.15 -18.53 10.26
N VAL A 62 0.13 -18.55 11.57
CA VAL A 62 -0.83 -18.12 12.59
C VAL A 62 -1.11 -16.62 12.49
N GLY A 63 -0.07 -15.80 12.28
CA GLY A 63 -0.23 -14.35 12.08
C GLY A 63 -1.13 -14.01 10.90
N MET A 64 -0.91 -14.66 9.75
CA MET A 64 -1.76 -14.49 8.56
C MET A 64 -3.19 -14.98 8.80
N ALA A 65 -3.37 -16.16 9.42
CA ALA A 65 -4.69 -16.70 9.70
C ALA A 65 -5.48 -15.78 10.65
N VAL A 66 -4.88 -15.34 11.76
CA VAL A 66 -5.51 -14.43 12.71
C VAL A 66 -5.78 -13.07 12.07
N GLY A 67 -4.81 -12.52 11.33
CA GLY A 67 -4.98 -11.26 10.62
C GLY A 67 -6.12 -11.29 9.60
N ALA A 68 -6.23 -12.37 8.82
CA ALA A 68 -7.30 -12.56 7.85
C ALA A 68 -8.67 -12.71 8.52
N LEU A 69 -8.78 -13.50 9.59
CA LEU A 69 -10.03 -13.66 10.35
C LEU A 69 -10.49 -12.33 10.96
N ILE A 70 -9.57 -11.57 11.54
CA ILE A 70 -9.87 -10.24 12.10
C ILE A 70 -10.26 -9.27 10.98
N GLY A 71 -9.53 -9.27 9.86
CA GLY A 71 -9.81 -8.40 8.72
C GLY A 71 -11.18 -8.66 8.11
N GLU A 72 -11.55 -9.93 7.96
CA GLU A 72 -12.86 -10.37 7.46
C GLU A 72 -13.97 -10.03 8.45
N ALA A 73 -13.80 -10.33 9.75
CA ALA A 73 -14.78 -10.00 10.78
C ALA A 73 -15.05 -8.50 10.88
N LEU A 74 -14.01 -7.68 10.67
CA LEU A 74 -14.13 -6.22 10.63
C LEU A 74 -14.61 -5.68 9.28
N ARG A 75 -14.63 -6.51 8.24
CA ARG A 75 -14.94 -6.14 6.85
C ARG A 75 -14.06 -4.99 6.36
N ILE A 76 -12.74 -5.12 6.54
CA ILE A 76 -11.78 -4.04 6.24
C ILE A 76 -11.87 -3.61 4.76
N GLU A 77 -11.95 -4.57 3.84
CA GLU A 77 -12.06 -4.29 2.40
C GLU A 77 -13.30 -3.46 2.08
N ASP A 78 -14.49 -3.90 2.52
CA ASP A 78 -15.74 -3.16 2.34
C ASP A 78 -15.69 -1.74 2.90
N ARG A 79 -15.01 -1.54 4.05
CA ARG A 79 -14.87 -0.22 4.67
C ARG A 79 -13.95 0.69 3.85
N ILE A 80 -12.86 0.16 3.31
CA ILE A 80 -11.95 0.91 2.44
C ILE A 80 -12.67 1.29 1.14
N GLU A 81 -13.41 0.36 0.54
CA GLU A 81 -14.23 0.65 -0.65
C GLU A 81 -15.29 1.71 -0.37
N ALA A 82 -16.05 1.57 0.73
CA ALA A 82 -17.06 2.53 1.13
C ALA A 82 -16.47 3.92 1.40
N PHE A 83 -15.27 3.98 2.00
CA PHE A 83 -14.55 5.23 2.20
C PHE A 83 -14.09 5.83 0.86
N GLY A 84 -13.63 5.00 -0.08
CA GLY A 84 -13.34 5.41 -1.45
C GLY A 84 -14.56 6.00 -2.16
N SER A 85 -15.72 5.34 -2.06
CA SER A 85 -16.99 5.84 -2.61
C SER A 85 -17.41 7.15 -1.94
N PHE A 86 -17.24 7.28 -0.63
CA PHE A 86 -17.50 8.52 0.09
C PHE A 86 -16.62 9.67 -0.42
N LEU A 87 -15.31 9.44 -0.59
CA LEU A 87 -14.39 10.43 -1.14
C LEU A 87 -14.74 10.78 -2.59
N GLN A 88 -15.06 9.79 -3.42
CA GLN A 88 -15.48 10.01 -4.79
C GLN A 88 -16.69 10.95 -4.85
N ARG A 89 -17.77 10.65 -4.11
CA ARG A 89 -18.96 11.52 -4.06
C ARG A 89 -18.69 12.92 -3.53
N ARG A 90 -17.68 13.06 -2.67
CA ARG A 90 -17.31 14.34 -2.07
C ARG A 90 -16.49 15.24 -3.00
N PHE A 91 -15.72 14.64 -3.91
CA PHE A 91 -14.81 15.34 -4.82
C PHE A 91 -15.25 15.34 -6.29
N ASP A 92 -16.12 14.41 -6.68
CA ASP A 92 -16.69 14.34 -8.03
C ASP A 92 -17.86 15.34 -8.16
N ARG A 93 -17.76 16.24 -9.14
CA ARG A 93 -18.70 17.33 -9.38
C ARG A 93 -19.71 17.05 -10.50
N GLY A 94 -19.87 15.81 -10.96
CA GLY A 94 -21.02 15.45 -11.79
C GLY A 94 -20.85 14.41 -12.90
N THR A 95 -19.80 13.57 -12.90
CA THR A 95 -19.67 12.51 -13.91
C THR A 95 -19.89 11.13 -13.30
N HIS A 96 -21.11 10.61 -13.38
CA HIS A 96 -21.52 9.32 -12.79
C HIS A 96 -20.77 8.08 -13.32
N ASP A 97 -20.03 8.19 -14.43
CA ASP A 97 -19.29 7.06 -15.04
C ASP A 97 -17.94 6.75 -14.37
N GLY A 98 -17.45 7.61 -13.46
CA GLY A 98 -16.11 7.51 -12.89
C GLY A 98 -15.97 6.72 -11.58
N GLU A 99 -17.08 6.39 -10.89
CA GLU A 99 -17.05 5.90 -9.49
C GLU A 99 -16.19 4.64 -9.33
N LYS A 100 -16.44 3.61 -10.16
CA LYS A 100 -15.70 2.34 -10.07
C LYS A 100 -14.21 2.49 -10.36
N SER A 101 -13.84 3.38 -11.29
CA SER A 101 -12.44 3.62 -11.64
C SER A 101 -11.70 4.35 -10.52
N PHE A 102 -12.34 5.38 -9.94
CA PHE A 102 -11.79 6.11 -8.81
C PHE A 102 -11.62 5.22 -7.58
N VAL A 103 -12.67 4.48 -7.19
CA VAL A 103 -12.61 3.60 -6.01
C VAL A 103 -11.54 2.53 -6.19
N LYS A 104 -11.48 1.90 -7.37
CA LYS A 104 -10.41 0.94 -7.69
C LYS A 104 -9.03 1.57 -7.59
N GLY A 105 -8.83 2.77 -8.14
CA GLY A 105 -7.57 3.51 -8.04
C GLY A 105 -7.19 3.84 -6.60
N PHE A 106 -8.14 4.30 -5.79
CA PHE A 106 -7.96 4.60 -4.37
C PHE A 106 -7.58 3.36 -3.55
N VAL A 107 -8.33 2.26 -3.70
CA VAL A 107 -8.06 0.98 -3.02
C VAL A 107 -6.68 0.46 -3.41
N THR A 108 -6.38 0.46 -4.72
CA THR A 108 -5.08 0.00 -5.24
C THR A 108 -3.92 0.82 -4.66
N ALA A 109 -4.02 2.15 -4.70
CA ALA A 109 -2.96 3.03 -4.17
C ALA A 109 -2.79 2.87 -2.66
N SER A 110 -3.90 2.81 -1.90
CA SER A 110 -3.87 2.61 -0.45
C SER A 110 -3.25 1.26 -0.09
N ALA A 111 -3.58 0.19 -0.83
CA ALA A 111 -3.02 -1.13 -0.63
C ALA A 111 -1.50 -1.16 -0.90
N LEU A 112 -1.05 -0.51 -1.98
CA LEU A 112 0.35 -0.50 -2.39
C LEU A 112 1.25 0.33 -1.47
N TYR A 113 0.78 1.51 -1.03
CA TYR A 113 1.64 2.46 -0.32
C TYR A 113 1.38 2.51 1.20
N CYS A 114 0.13 2.40 1.62
CA CYS A 114 -0.23 2.62 3.03
C CYS A 114 -0.37 1.31 3.81
N ILE A 115 -0.94 0.27 3.20
CA ILE A 115 -1.27 -1.01 3.85
C ILE A 115 -0.16 -2.05 3.60
N GLY A 116 0.84 -1.70 2.78
CA GLY A 116 1.94 -2.60 2.43
C GLY A 116 2.70 -3.11 3.67
N PRO A 117 3.06 -4.40 3.74
CA PRO A 117 3.75 -4.99 4.89
C PRO A 117 5.08 -4.30 5.20
N LEU A 118 5.77 -3.83 4.16
CA LEU A 118 7.03 -3.11 4.28
C LEU A 118 6.88 -1.72 4.91
N THR A 119 5.73 -1.07 4.73
CA THR A 119 5.42 0.21 5.39
C THR A 119 5.27 0.02 6.91
N VAL A 120 4.61 -1.09 7.31
CA VAL A 120 4.47 -1.45 8.74
C VAL A 120 5.81 -1.84 9.34
N LEU A 121 6.58 -2.70 8.66
CA LEU A 121 7.90 -3.12 9.12
C LEU A 121 8.85 -1.92 9.26
N GLY A 122 8.90 -1.05 8.25
CA GLY A 122 9.74 0.15 8.27
C GLY A 122 9.39 1.10 9.42
N ALA A 123 8.11 1.26 9.75
CA ALA A 123 7.69 2.07 10.90
C ALA A 123 8.13 1.45 12.25
N ILE A 124 8.14 0.12 12.35
CA ILE A 124 8.62 -0.60 13.54
C ILE A 124 10.14 -0.44 13.68
N GLU A 125 10.90 -0.64 12.60
CA GLU A 125 12.36 -0.49 12.57
C GLU A 125 12.81 0.95 12.91
N ASP A 126 12.13 1.95 12.34
CA ASP A 126 12.41 3.37 12.60
C ASP A 126 12.07 3.76 14.06
N ALA A 127 11.13 3.06 14.69
CA ALA A 127 10.80 3.23 16.11
C ALA A 127 11.83 2.55 17.04
N THR A 128 12.36 1.36 16.66
CA THR A 128 13.44 0.69 17.42
C THR A 128 14.76 1.44 17.32
N GLY A 129 14.93 2.26 16.28
CA GLY A 129 16.11 3.08 16.03
C GLY A 129 17.11 2.43 15.06
N ASP A 130 16.70 1.34 14.41
CA ASP A 130 17.40 0.74 13.30
C ASP A 130 17.22 1.61 12.04
N THR A 131 18.13 1.49 11.07
CA THR A 131 17.93 2.13 9.77
C THR A 131 16.82 1.39 9.02
N PRO A 132 15.66 2.02 8.76
CA PRO A 132 14.56 1.33 8.11
C PRO A 132 15.01 0.84 6.73
N GLN A 133 14.67 -0.42 6.41
CA GLN A 133 15.05 -1.02 5.12
C GLN A 133 14.38 -0.35 3.92
N LEU A 134 13.35 0.47 4.16
CA LEU A 134 12.63 1.23 3.13
C LEU A 134 12.83 2.73 3.26
N TYR A 135 13.66 3.29 2.38
CA TYR A 135 13.44 4.63 1.83
C TYR A 135 12.73 4.45 0.48
N ILE A 136 11.42 4.15 0.48
CA ILE A 136 10.58 4.34 -0.73
C ILE A 136 10.48 5.83 -1.00
#